data_AF-A0A0Q6EY66-F1
#
_entry.id   AF-A0A0Q6EY66-F1
#
_cell.length_a   1.000
_cell.length_b   1.000
_cell.length_c   1.000
_cell.angle_alpha   90.00
_cell.angle_beta   90.00
_cell.angle_gamma   90.00
#
_symmetry.space_group_name_H-M   'P 1'
#
loop_
_entity.id
_entity.type
_entity.pdbx_description
1 polymer ?
#
loop_
_entity_poly.entity_id
_entity_poly.type
_entity_poly.pdbx_seq_one_letter_code
_entity_poly.pdbx_strand_id
1 'polypeptide(L)'
;MRTASARARIARAILAVALLVTAVWVNAVTLIEAYGSGPPHYGRTTNMDKWTDPLPWLLPLNAVVIAAVLVLTLAPRRTAAKQPRQPKAD
;
A
#
# COMPACT_ATOMS: atom_id res chain seq x y z
N MET A 1 -19.41 -21.81 8.82
CA MET A 1 -18.71 -21.07 7.75
C MET A 1 -18.41 -19.59 8.05
N ARG A 2 -18.69 -19.03 9.24
CA ARG A 2 -18.39 -17.61 9.56
C ARG A 2 -16.91 -17.30 9.88
N THR A 3 -16.11 -18.32 10.18
CA THR A 3 -14.70 -18.17 10.57
C THR A 3 -13.74 -18.01 9.40
N ALA A 4 -14.05 -18.61 8.24
CA ALA A 4 -13.21 -18.53 7.05
C ALA A 4 -13.10 -17.10 6.50
N SER A 5 -14.17 -16.30 6.59
CA SER A 5 -14.16 -14.90 6.15
C SER A 5 -13.36 -13.99 7.10
N ALA A 6 -13.39 -14.25 8.41
CA ALA A 6 -12.59 -13.52 9.39
C ALA A 6 -11.09 -13.78 9.18
N ARG A 7 -10.68 -15.05 9.00
CA ARG A 7 -9.30 -15.42 8.69
C ARG A 7 -8.81 -14.79 7.38
N ALA A 8 -9.64 -14.80 6.33
CA ALA A 8 -9.31 -14.15 5.07
C ALA A 8 -9.14 -12.62 5.20
N ARG A 9 -9.98 -11.95 6.02
CA ARG A 9 -9.82 -10.52 6.30
C ARG A 9 -8.53 -10.23 7.07
N ILE A 10 -8.22 -11.02 8.09
CA ILE A 10 -6.98 -10.88 8.86
C ILE A 10 -5.76 -11.08 7.96
N ALA A 11 -5.76 -12.13 7.12
CA ALA A 11 -4.67 -12.39 6.19
C ALA A 11 -4.46 -11.23 5.19
N ARG A 12 -5.55 -10.67 4.65
CA ARG A 12 -5.47 -9.48 3.77
C ARG A 12 -4.94 -8.25 4.50
N ALA A 13 -5.34 -8.04 5.75
CA ALA A 13 -4.84 -6.94 6.57
C ALA A 13 -3.33 -7.09 6.86
N ILE A 14 -2.89 -8.29 7.24
CA ILE A 14 -1.46 -8.59 7.44
C ILE A 14 -0.67 -8.32 6.17
N LEU A 15 -1.16 -8.80 5.03
CA LEU A 15 -0.50 -8.57 3.73
C LEU A 15 -0.44 -7.07 3.38
N ALA A 16 -1.52 -6.32 3.61
CA ALA A 16 -1.54 -4.88 3.38
C ALA A 16 -0.51 -4.14 4.26
N VAL A 17 -0.42 -4.50 5.54
CA VAL A 17 0.59 -3.93 6.46
C VAL A 17 2.01 -4.28 6.00
N ALA A 18 2.25 -5.54 5.62
CA ALA A 18 3.56 -5.96 5.12
C ALA A 18 3.99 -5.18 3.87
N LEU A 19 3.07 -4.93 2.93
CA LEU A 19 3.33 -4.10 1.76
C LEU A 19 3.68 -2.65 2.12
N LEU A 20 2.96 -2.04 3.07
CA LEU A 20 3.25 -0.69 3.54
C LEU A 20 4.61 -0.60 4.22
N VAL A 21 4.94 -1.54 5.12
CA VAL A 21 6.25 -1.60 5.78
C VAL A 21 7.37 -1.75 4.75
N THR A 22 7.18 -2.61 3.74
CA THR A 22 8.14 -2.82 2.67
C THR A 22 8.34 -1.54 1.84
N ALA A 23 7.26 -0.84 1.48
CA ALA A 23 7.36 0.42 0.76
C ALA A 23 8.11 1.49 1.56
N VAL A 24 7.80 1.64 2.85
CA VAL A 24 8.53 2.57 3.74
C VAL A 24 10.02 2.22 3.79
N TRP A 25 10.36 0.95 3.95
CA TRP A 25 11.74 0.49 3.96
C TRP A 25 12.47 0.79 2.65
N VAL A 26 11.86 0.48 1.50
CA VAL A 26 12.43 0.78 0.17
C VAL A 26 12.67 2.27 -0.01
N ASN A 27 11.68 3.10 0.33
CA ASN A 27 11.86 4.56 0.27
C ASN A 27 13.00 5.01 1.19
N ALA A 28 13.07 4.52 2.43
CA ALA A 28 14.12 4.89 3.36
C ALA A 28 15.52 4.54 2.83
N VAL A 29 15.73 3.30 2.40
CA VAL A 29 17.03 2.86 1.85
C VAL A 29 17.40 3.66 0.61
N THR A 30 16.49 3.79 -0.36
CA THR A 30 16.75 4.54 -1.60
C THR A 30 17.08 6.00 -1.32
N LEU A 31 16.35 6.66 -0.43
CA LEU A 31 16.57 8.07 -0.13
C LEU A 31 17.87 8.28 0.66
N ILE A 32 18.20 7.38 1.61
CA ILE A 32 19.46 7.43 2.36
C ILE A 32 20.66 7.20 1.42
N GLU A 33 20.55 6.26 0.48
CA GLU A 33 21.60 6.02 -0.51
C GLU A 33 21.76 7.18 -1.49
N ALA A 34 20.64 7.75 -1.97
CA ALA A 34 20.67 8.84 -2.93
C ALA A 34 21.14 10.17 -2.31
N TYR A 35 20.68 10.49 -1.10
CA TYR A 35 20.85 11.81 -0.49
C TYR A 35 21.77 11.84 0.73
N GLY A 36 22.17 10.68 1.27
CA GLY A 36 23.04 10.59 2.45
C GLY A 36 22.33 10.93 3.77
N SER A 37 23.11 10.98 4.85
CA SER A 37 22.63 11.19 6.23
C SER A 37 22.72 12.65 6.74
N GLY A 38 23.17 13.59 5.91
CA GLY A 38 23.32 14.99 6.29
C GLY A 38 23.87 15.85 5.13
N PRO A 39 23.93 17.19 5.28
CA PRO A 39 24.42 18.10 4.24
C PRO A 39 25.86 17.77 3.80
N PRO A 40 26.20 17.89 2.50
CA PRO A 40 25.36 18.24 1.35
C PRO A 40 24.38 17.10 1.04
N HIS A 41 23.21 17.37 0.42
CA HIS A 41 22.12 16.39 0.17
C HIS A 41 22.50 15.22 -0.76
N TYR A 42 23.77 14.85 -0.84
CA TYR A 42 24.31 13.71 -1.55
C TYR A 42 25.27 13.01 -0.62
N GLY A 43 25.32 11.68 -0.68
CA GLY A 43 26.35 10.92 0.04
C GLY A 43 27.75 11.47 -0.28
N ARG A 44 28.67 11.44 0.70
CA ARG A 44 30.06 11.92 0.52
C ARG A 44 30.79 11.28 -0.66
N THR A 45 30.30 10.15 -1.16
CA THR A 45 30.85 9.38 -2.29
C THR A 45 29.99 9.43 -3.55
N THR A 46 28.92 10.22 -3.57
CA THR A 46 28.01 10.30 -4.70
C THR A 46 28.67 11.05 -5.86
N ASN A 47 28.86 10.34 -6.98
CA ASN A 47 29.33 10.94 -8.22
C ASN A 47 28.15 11.66 -8.91
N MET A 48 28.18 12.99 -8.94
CA MET A 48 27.11 13.83 -9.49
C MET A 48 26.91 13.64 -11.00
N ASP A 49 27.93 13.26 -11.76
CA ASP A 49 27.80 13.01 -13.21
C ASP A 49 27.00 11.73 -13.52
N LYS A 50 26.90 10.83 -12.53
CA LYS A 50 26.16 9.56 -12.63
C LYS A 50 24.89 9.57 -11.79
N TRP A 51 24.67 10.62 -11.01
CA TRP A 51 23.57 10.67 -10.08
C TRP A 51 22.25 10.81 -10.85
N THR A 52 21.24 10.08 -10.38
CA THR A 52 19.88 10.13 -10.91
C THR A 52 18.92 10.31 -9.75
N ASP A 53 17.97 11.23 -9.92
CA ASP A 53 16.92 11.44 -8.94
C ASP A 53 16.10 10.15 -8.78
N PRO A 54 15.95 9.60 -7.55
CA PRO A 54 15.14 8.42 -7.33
C PRO A 54 13.63 8.69 -7.37
N LEU A 55 13.20 9.94 -7.19
CA LEU A 55 11.78 10.28 -7.09
C LEU A 55 10.94 9.85 -8.31
N PRO A 56 11.38 10.04 -9.56
CA PRO A 56 10.64 9.63 -10.75
C PRO A 56 10.25 8.15 -10.78
N TRP A 57 11.03 7.24 -10.19
CA TRP A 57 10.70 5.81 -10.15
C TRP A 57 10.04 5.38 -8.83
N LEU A 58 10.32 6.07 -7.72
CA LEU A 58 9.63 5.83 -6.44
C LEU A 58 8.15 6.21 -6.50
N LEU A 59 7.78 7.28 -7.21
CA LEU A 59 6.39 7.72 -7.36
C LEU A 59 5.46 6.63 -7.93
N PRO A 60 5.72 6.04 -9.12
CA PRO A 60 4.87 4.99 -9.65
C PRO A 60 4.89 3.72 -8.78
N LEU A 61 6.04 3.37 -8.17
CA LEU A 61 6.11 2.24 -7.24
C LEU A 61 5.17 2.44 -6.05
N ASN A 62 5.20 3.63 -5.42
CA ASN A 62 4.32 3.96 -4.30
C ASN A 62 2.84 3.95 -4.73
N ALA A 63 2.51 4.43 -5.93
CA ALA A 63 1.16 4.38 -6.46
C ALA A 63 0.65 2.92 -6.62
N VAL A 64 1.50 2.01 -7.10
CA VAL A 64 1.15 0.58 -7.22
C VAL A 64 0.93 -0.05 -5.85
N VAL A 65 1.77 0.24 -4.85
CA VAL A 65 1.60 -0.27 -3.49
C VAL A 65 0.29 0.22 -2.88
N ILE A 66 -0.01 1.51 -3.02
CA ILE A 66 -1.28 2.10 -2.54
C ILE A 66 -2.47 1.41 -3.20
N ALA A 67 -2.44 1.22 -4.52
CA ALA A 67 -3.50 0.51 -5.24
C ALA A 67 -3.69 -0.92 -4.73
N ALA A 68 -2.60 -1.67 -4.50
CA ALA A 68 -2.66 -3.02 -3.95
C ALA A 68 -3.27 -3.04 -2.53
N VAL A 69 -2.88 -2.10 -1.67
CA VAL A 69 -3.43 -1.96 -0.31
C VAL A 69 -4.92 -1.64 -0.36
N LEU A 70 -5.36 -0.76 -1.26
CA LEU A 70 -6.78 -0.44 -1.44
C LEU A 70 -7.57 -1.68 -1.87
N VAL A 71 -7.06 -2.46 -2.83
CA VAL A 71 -7.71 -3.71 -3.27
C VAL A 71 -7.80 -4.73 -2.13
N LEU A 72 -6.77 -4.84 -1.29
CA LEU A 72 -6.75 -5.78 -0.17
C LEU A 72 -7.71 -5.38 0.97
N THR A 73 -7.90 -4.09 1.19
CA THR A 73 -8.65 -3.55 2.34
C THR A 73 -10.09 -3.16 2.01
N LEU A 74 -10.39 -2.76 0.77
CA LEU A 74 -11.75 -2.43 0.34
C LEU A 74 -12.55 -3.70 0.06
N ALA A 75 -13.45 -4.03 0.99
CA ALA A 75 -14.51 -4.99 0.70
C ALA A 75 -15.60 -4.29 -0.14
N PRO A 76 -16.05 -4.86 -1.26
CA PRO A 76 -17.24 -4.37 -1.93
C PRO A 76 -18.38 -4.38 -0.92
N ARG A 77 -18.95 -3.21 -0.62
CA ARG A 77 -20.20 -3.12 0.14
C ARG A 77 -21.25 -3.80 -0.72
N ARG A 78 -21.61 -5.05 -0.39
CA ARG A 78 -22.82 -5.66 -0.93
C ARG A 78 -23.97 -4.78 -0.44
N THR A 79 -24.47 -3.91 -1.30
CA THR A 79 -25.71 -3.19 -1.08
C THR A 79 -26.77 -4.27 -0.85
N ALA A 80 -27.14 -4.50 0.40
CA ALA A 80 -28.22 -5.41 0.73
C ALA A 80 -29.45 -4.82 0.04
N ALA A 81 -29.88 -5.44 -1.07
CA ALA A 81 -31.14 -5.11 -1.69
C ALA A 81 -32.20 -5.22 -0.58
N LYS A 82 -32.86 -4.09 -0.27
CA LYS A 82 -34.02 -4.07 0.64
C LYS A 82 -34.99 -5.12 0.11
N GLN A 83 -35.12 -6.23 0.82
CA GLN A 83 -36.08 -7.26 0.48
C GLN A 83 -37.48 -6.61 0.59
N PRO A 84 -38.26 -6.52 -0.51
CA PRO A 84 -39.61 -5.98 -0.42
C PRO A 84 -40.39 -6.87 0.54
N ARG A 85 -40.94 -6.27 1.59
CA ARG A 85 -41.82 -6.97 2.53
C ARG A 85 -43.00 -7.51 1.71
N GLN A 86 -43.12 -8.83 1.65
CA GLN A 86 -44.30 -9.50 1.14
C GLN A 86 -45.50 -9.10 2.01
N PRO A 87 -46.61 -8.60 1.43
CA PRO A 87 -47.80 -8.31 2.22
C PRO A 87 -48.37 -9.63 2.75
N LYS A 88 -48.74 -9.62 4.04
CA LYS A 88 -49.42 -10.72 4.70
C LYS A 88 -50.81 -10.84 4.07
N ALA A 89 -51.09 -11.99 3.45
CA ALA A 89 -52.46 -12.31 3.04
C ALA A 89 -53.24 -12.68 4.31
N ASP A 90 -54.30 -11.93 4.57
CA ASP A 90 -55.31 -12.21 5.59
C ASP A 90 -56.37 -13.17 5.03
#